data_AF-A0A653DCG9-F1
#
_entry.id   AF-A0A653DCG9-F1
#
_cell.length_a   1.000
_cell.length_b   1.000
_cell.length_c   1.000
_cell.angle_alpha   90.00
_cell.angle_beta   90.00
_cell.angle_gamma   90.00
#
_symmetry.space_group_name_H-M   'P 1'
#
loop_
_entity.id
_entity.type
_entity.pdbx_description
1 polymer ?
#
loop_
_entity_poly.entity_id
_entity_poly.type
_entity_poly.pdbx_seq_one_letter_code
_entity_poly.pdbx_strand_id
1 'polypeptide(L)'
;GKQTKQAIQRGEKLPEEARFDSNCITPGTVFMAKLHEQLKYLLWIKFPNDPLWQQCKVILSGHETPGEGEHKIMDYIRYMRSQPGYDPNTG
;
A
#
# COMPACT_ATOMS: atom_id res chain seq x y z
N GLY A 1 3.47 23.80 1.83
CA GLY A 1 2.56 23.66 0.66
C GLY A 1 1.67 24.89 0.47
N LYS A 2 0.79 24.91 -0.55
CA LYS A 2 -0.15 26.04 -0.82
C LYS A 2 -0.96 26.45 0.43
N GLN A 3 -1.39 25.48 1.23
CA GLN A 3 -2.15 25.71 2.47
C GLN A 3 -1.32 26.39 3.57
N THR A 4 -0.03 26.04 3.70
CA THR A 4 0.90 26.70 4.64
C THR A 4 1.09 28.18 4.30
N LYS A 5 1.19 28.51 3.00
CA LYS A 5 1.32 29.91 2.54
C LYS A 5 0.06 30.73 2.84
N GLN A 6 -1.12 30.12 2.72
CA GLN A 6 -2.40 30.76 3.04
C GLN A 6 -2.60 30.97 4.54
N ALA A 7 -2.17 30.02 5.39
CA ALA A 7 -2.24 30.14 6.85
C ALA A 7 -1.32 31.26 7.39
N ILE A 8 -0.10 31.39 6.84
CA ILE A 8 0.83 32.49 7.18
C ILE A 8 0.23 33.86 6.85
N GLN A 9 -0.45 33.99 5.70
CA GLN A 9 -1.11 35.25 5.31
C GLN A 9 -2.29 35.63 6.22
N ARG A 10 -2.90 34.66 6.92
CA ARG A 10 -4.03 34.88 7.83
C ARG A 10 -3.60 35.08 9.29
N GLY A 11 -2.29 35.05 9.57
CA GLY A 11 -1.77 35.16 10.95
C GLY A 11 -2.05 33.93 11.81
N GLU A 12 -2.39 32.79 11.20
CA GLU A 12 -2.64 31.54 11.92
C GLU A 12 -1.32 30.90 12.36
N LYS A 13 -1.24 30.47 13.63
CA LYS A 13 -0.11 29.67 14.12
C LYS A 13 -0.06 28.35 13.35
N LEU A 14 1.06 28.09 12.69
CA LEU A 14 1.30 26.80 12.06
C LEU A 14 1.43 25.71 13.15
N PRO A 15 1.01 24.46 12.86
CA PRO A 15 1.32 23.33 13.73
C PRO A 15 2.84 23.25 13.96
N GLU A 16 3.26 22.96 15.20
CA GLU A 16 4.69 22.77 15.52
C GLU A 16 5.28 21.56 14.77
N GLU A 17 4.44 20.56 14.47
CA GLU A 17 4.83 19.40 13.69
C GLU A 17 4.70 19.67 12.20
N ALA A 18 5.74 19.25 11.45
CA ALA A 18 5.70 19.26 10.01
C ALA A 18 4.55 18.35 9.52
N ARG A 19 3.66 18.92 8.70
CA ARG A 19 2.59 18.16 8.07
C ARG A 19 3.17 17.05 7.20
N PHE A 20 2.53 15.88 7.22
CA PHE A 20 2.87 14.78 6.33
C PHE A 20 2.87 15.22 4.86
N ASP A 21 4.00 14.99 4.18
CA ASP A 21 4.16 15.30 2.77
C ASP A 21 3.64 14.14 1.91
N SER A 22 2.39 14.25 1.44
CA SER A 22 1.75 13.22 0.62
C SER A 22 2.51 12.89 -0.67
N ASN A 23 3.39 13.77 -1.17
CA ASN A 23 4.22 13.47 -2.33
C ASN A 23 5.21 12.31 -2.06
N CYS A 24 5.45 11.98 -0.78
CA CYS A 24 6.25 10.82 -0.44
C CYS A 24 5.53 9.49 -0.76
N ILE A 25 4.21 9.49 -1.01
CA ILE A 25 3.44 8.32 -1.47
C ILE A 25 3.62 8.19 -2.99
N THR A 26 4.82 7.87 -3.43
CA THR A 26 5.15 7.61 -4.83
C THR A 26 6.29 6.60 -4.89
N PRO A 27 6.30 5.64 -5.83
CA PRO A 27 7.40 4.71 -5.99
C PRO A 27 8.76 5.42 -6.09
N GLY A 28 9.79 4.82 -5.51
CA GLY A 28 11.16 5.36 -5.49
C GLY A 28 11.47 6.31 -4.33
N THR A 29 10.48 6.67 -3.51
CA THR A 29 10.76 7.42 -2.27
C THR A 29 11.20 6.49 -1.14
N VAL A 30 12.01 7.03 -0.22
CA VAL A 30 12.42 6.30 1.01
C VAL A 30 11.19 5.92 1.85
N PHE A 31 10.15 6.75 1.84
CA PHE A 31 8.90 6.46 2.52
C PHE A 31 8.27 5.17 2.00
N MET A 32 8.12 5.03 0.67
CA MET A 32 7.53 3.83 0.08
C MET A 32 8.37 2.57 0.32
N ALA A 33 9.70 2.69 0.31
CA ALA A 33 10.58 1.56 0.66
C ALA A 33 10.40 1.13 2.12
N LYS A 34 10.36 2.08 3.06
CA LYS A 34 10.12 1.79 4.49
C LYS A 34 8.73 1.20 4.71
N LEU A 35 7.70 1.78 4.08
CA LEU A 35 6.33 1.26 4.17
C LEU A 35 6.25 -0.18 3.69
N HIS A 36 6.90 -0.49 2.57
CA HIS A 36 6.93 -1.84 2.01
C HIS A 36 7.61 -2.85 2.96
N GLU A 37 8.74 -2.50 3.56
CA GLU A 37 9.40 -3.36 4.56
C GLU A 37 8.55 -3.54 5.83
N GLN A 38 7.83 -2.51 6.27
CA GLN A 38 6.89 -2.64 7.40
C GLN A 38 5.72 -3.57 7.08
N LEU A 39 5.22 -3.57 5.83
CA LEU A 39 4.19 -4.53 5.40
C LEU A 39 4.72 -5.97 5.40
N LYS A 40 5.95 -6.21 4.92
CA LYS A 40 6.60 -7.53 5.01
C LYS A 40 6.71 -7.99 6.46
N TYR A 41 7.18 -7.11 7.35
CA TYR A 41 7.30 -7.40 8.76
C TYR A 41 5.95 -7.70 9.42
N LEU A 42 4.90 -6.95 9.06
CA LEU A 42 3.53 -7.21 9.51
C LEU A 42 3.09 -8.63 9.13
N LEU A 43 3.31 -9.04 7.87
CA LEU A 43 2.98 -10.41 7.43
C LEU A 43 3.78 -11.44 8.21
N TRP A 44 5.08 -11.21 8.42
CA TRP A 44 5.95 -12.10 9.19
C TRP A 44 5.47 -12.31 10.63
N ILE A 45 4.90 -11.28 11.26
CA ILE A 45 4.26 -11.40 12.58
C ILE A 45 2.91 -12.11 12.46
N LYS A 46 2.08 -11.75 11.48
CA LYS A 46 0.70 -12.22 11.40
C LYS A 46 0.59 -13.71 11.11
N PHE A 47 1.34 -14.23 10.14
CA PHE A 47 1.25 -15.63 9.74
C PHE A 47 1.47 -16.64 10.89
N PRO A 48 2.52 -16.56 11.71
CA PRO A 48 2.71 -17.52 12.81
C PRO A 48 1.76 -17.28 13.99
N ASN A 49 1.25 -16.06 14.20
CA ASN A 49 0.56 -15.69 15.45
C ASN A 49 -0.96 -15.54 15.31
N ASP A 50 -1.52 -15.56 14.11
CA ASP A 50 -2.94 -15.32 13.86
C ASP A 50 -3.53 -16.48 13.01
N PRO A 51 -4.30 -17.39 13.62
CA PRO A 51 -4.88 -18.54 12.92
C PRO A 51 -5.75 -18.16 11.71
N LEU A 52 -6.38 -16.99 11.71
CA LEU A 52 -7.17 -16.53 10.56
C LEU A 52 -6.28 -16.26 9.34
N TRP A 53 -5.08 -15.73 9.57
CA TRP A 53 -4.12 -15.44 8.50
C TRP A 53 -3.47 -16.71 7.95
N GLN A 54 -3.35 -17.76 8.77
CA GLN A 54 -2.84 -19.07 8.34
C GLN A 54 -3.77 -19.75 7.33
N GLN A 55 -5.06 -19.43 7.35
CA GLN A 55 -6.05 -19.96 6.41
C GLN A 55 -6.12 -19.16 5.11
N CYS A 56 -5.42 -18.02 5.00
CA CYS A 56 -5.46 -17.15 3.85
C CYS A 56 -4.18 -17.23 3.00
N LYS A 57 -4.35 -17.18 1.68
CA LYS A 57 -3.25 -16.90 0.75
C LYS A 57 -3.09 -15.39 0.61
N VAL A 58 -2.02 -14.82 1.16
CA VAL A 58 -1.71 -13.39 1.04
C VAL A 58 -0.65 -13.17 -0.03
N ILE A 59 -0.88 -12.18 -0.90
CA ILE A 59 0.05 -11.76 -1.96
C ILE A 59 0.34 -10.27 -1.76
N LEU A 60 1.63 -9.92 -1.61
CA LEU A 60 2.08 -8.54 -1.50
C LEU A 60 2.76 -8.11 -2.82
N SER A 61 2.19 -7.13 -3.52
CA SER A 61 2.78 -6.55 -4.74
C SER A 61 3.25 -5.13 -4.46
N GLY A 62 4.57 -4.97 -4.30
CA GLY A 62 5.20 -3.74 -3.82
C GLY A 62 5.35 -2.60 -4.82
N HIS A 63 6.05 -1.56 -4.37
CA HIS A 63 6.46 -0.43 -5.20
C HIS A 63 7.54 -0.80 -6.24
N GLU A 64 8.18 -1.95 -6.07
CA GLU A 64 9.21 -2.51 -6.96
C GLU A 64 8.62 -3.18 -8.21
N THR A 65 7.36 -3.61 -8.14
CA THR A 65 6.65 -4.17 -9.29
C THR A 65 6.08 -3.01 -10.13
N PRO A 66 6.33 -2.95 -11.45
CA PRO A 66 5.71 -1.96 -12.31
C PRO A 66 4.19 -2.08 -12.35
N GLY A 67 3.50 -0.97 -12.64
CA GLY A 67 2.05 -0.90 -12.78
C GLY A 67 1.31 -0.34 -11.56
N GLU A 68 0.20 0.32 -11.83
CA GLU A 68 -0.71 0.85 -10.81
C GLU A 68 -1.40 -0.29 -10.06
N GLY A 69 -1.81 -0.03 -8.82
CA GLY A 69 -2.42 -1.05 -7.96
C GLY A 69 -3.67 -1.69 -8.56
N GLU A 70 -4.53 -0.88 -9.19
CA GLU A 70 -5.74 -1.37 -9.86
C GLU A 70 -5.42 -2.32 -11.02
N HIS A 71 -4.45 -1.97 -11.84
CA HIS A 71 -4.04 -2.77 -12.98
C HIS A 71 -3.41 -4.10 -12.52
N LYS A 72 -2.58 -4.08 -11.48
CA LYS A 72 -2.01 -5.30 -10.88
C LYS A 72 -3.09 -6.26 -10.36
N ILE A 73 -4.12 -5.72 -9.70
CA ILE A 73 -5.25 -6.53 -9.20
C ILE A 73 -6.00 -7.15 -10.39
N MET A 74 -6.33 -6.34 -11.40
CA MET A 74 -7.04 -6.81 -12.59
C MET A 74 -6.25 -7.88 -13.36
N ASP A 75 -4.94 -7.70 -13.51
CA ASP A 75 -4.04 -8.67 -14.15
C ASP A 75 -3.99 -9.97 -13.37
N TYR A 76 -3.93 -9.91 -12.03
CA TYR A 76 -3.99 -11.11 -11.19
C TYR A 76 -5.33 -11.86 -11.31
N ILE A 77 -6.45 -11.14 -11.35
CA ILE A 77 -7.78 -11.75 -11.56
C ILE A 77 -7.85 -12.45 -12.92
N ARG A 78 -7.38 -11.78 -13.99
CA ARG A 78 -7.33 -12.37 -15.34
C ARG A 78 -6.46 -13.61 -15.38
N TYR A 79 -5.29 -13.55 -14.74
CA TYR A 79 -4.38 -14.68 -14.61
C TYR A 79 -5.06 -15.86 -13.90
N MET A 80 -5.69 -15.64 -12.74
CA MET A 80 -6.37 -16.70 -11.98
C MET A 80 -7.49 -17.36 -12.78
N ARG A 81 -8.30 -16.57 -13.50
CA ARG A 81 -9.37 -17.06 -14.37
C ARG A 81 -8.88 -17.91 -15.55
N SER A 82 -7.63 -17.73 -15.96
CA SER A 82 -7.02 -18.49 -17.05
C SER A 82 -6.39 -19.82 -16.59
N GLN A 83 -6.25 -20.06 -15.28
CA GLN A 83 -5.61 -21.26 -14.77
C GLN A 83 -6.54 -22.49 -14.91
N PRO A 84 -5.99 -23.68 -15.24
CA PRO A 84 -6.74 -24.93 -15.20
C PRO A 84 -7.29 -25.19 -13.80
N GLY A 85 -8.57 -25.54 -13.70
CA GLY A 85 -9.23 -25.80 -12.41
C GLY A 85 -9.71 -24.55 -11.66
N TYR A 86 -9.75 -23.39 -12.31
CA TYR A 86 -10.39 -22.20 -11.76
C TYR A 86 -11.87 -22.45 -11.49
N ASP A 87 -12.30 -22.26 -10.24
CA ASP A 87 -13.70 -22.28 -9.84
C ASP A 87 -14.32 -20.88 -10.09
N PRO A 88 -15.32 -20.76 -10.99
CA PRO A 88 -15.96 -19.47 -11.28
C PRO A 88 -16.71 -18.85 -10.09
N ASN A 89 -16.93 -19.58 -9.00
CA ASN A 89 -17.66 -19.12 -7.82
C ASN A 89 -16.76 -18.70 -6.64
N THR A 90 -15.46 -18.44 -6.85
CA THR A 90 -14.52 -18.02 -5.78
C THR A 90 -14.69 -16.56 -5.31
N GLY A 91 -15.90 -15.99 -5.42
CA GLY A 91 -16.22 -14.59 -5.12
C GLY A 91 -16.63 -14.35 -3.67
#